data_AF-A0A221SXX0-F1
#
_entry.id   AF-A0A221SXX0-F1
#
_cell.length_a   1.000
_cell.length_b   1.000
_cell.length_c   1.000
_cell.angle_alpha   90.00
_cell.angle_beta   90.00
_cell.angle_gamma   90.00
#
_symmetry.space_group_name_H-M   'P 1'
#
loop_
_entity.id
_entity.type
_entity.pdbx_description
1 polymer ?
#
loop_
_entity_poly.entity_id
_entity_poly.type
_entity_poly.pdbx_seq_one_letter_code
_entity_poly.pdbx_strand_id
1 'polypeptide(L)'
;MIPPTVTVSVREAVRRGQERAARLGRTQQMELGEDLFIRIAPGGRKFLLFCLDAEPQRETAEELARVLELRDPQFGWHQGATLRSLTVVEAGADEHENSDEGGSSEP
;
A
#
# COMPACT_ATOMS: atom_id res chain seq x y z
N MET A 1 -6.67 -18.98 -25.63
CA MET A 1 -5.27 -18.51 -25.75
C MET A 1 -4.77 -18.26 -24.33
N ILE A 2 -3.77 -19.01 -23.87
CA ILE A 2 -3.21 -18.80 -22.52
C ILE A 2 -2.30 -17.56 -22.61
N PRO A 3 -2.52 -16.51 -21.81
CA PRO A 3 -1.63 -15.36 -21.82
C PRO A 3 -0.20 -15.78 -21.42
N PRO A 4 0.84 -15.18 -22.02
CA PRO A 4 2.22 -15.57 -21.76
C PRO A 4 2.61 -15.32 -20.30
N THR A 5 3.40 -16.24 -19.73
CA THR A 5 4.04 -16.03 -18.42
C THR A 5 5.15 -14.99 -18.57
N VAL A 6 5.13 -13.96 -17.71
CA VAL A 6 6.15 -12.91 -17.69
C VAL A 6 6.79 -12.87 -16.32
N THR A 7 8.12 -12.99 -16.28
CA THR A 7 8.92 -12.76 -15.07
C THR A 7 9.22 -11.28 -14.96
N VAL A 8 8.99 -10.71 -13.78
CA VAL A 8 9.27 -9.31 -13.49
C VAL A 8 10.06 -9.18 -12.19
N SER A 9 10.73 -8.05 -12.00
CA SER A 9 11.33 -7.71 -10.71
C SER A 9 10.24 -7.44 -9.66
N VAL A 10 10.60 -7.55 -8.38
CA VAL A 10 9.71 -7.18 -7.26
C VAL A 10 9.28 -5.71 -7.37
N ARG A 11 10.18 -4.81 -7.78
CA ARG A 11 9.87 -3.39 -7.99
C ARG A 11 8.74 -3.19 -9.02
N GLU A 12 8.82 -3.91 -10.13
CA GLU A 12 7.80 -3.87 -11.18
C GLU A 12 6.48 -4.51 -10.71
N ALA A 13 6.54 -5.61 -9.95
CA ALA A 13 5.35 -6.21 -9.35
C ALA A 13 4.64 -5.22 -8.40
N VAL A 14 5.41 -4.50 -7.59
CA VAL A 14 4.90 -3.47 -6.66
C VAL A 14 4.22 -2.32 -7.43
N ARG A 15 4.83 -1.82 -8.50
CA ARG A 15 4.23 -0.78 -9.37
C ARG A 15 2.92 -1.25 -10.00
N ARG A 16 2.87 -2.47 -10.53
CA ARG A 16 1.63 -3.06 -11.06
C ARG A 16 0.55 -3.20 -9.99
N GLY A 17 0.95 -3.55 -8.76
CA GLY A 17 0.08 -3.55 -7.60
C GLY A 17 -0.53 -2.17 -7.35
N GLN A 18 0.29 -1.12 -7.38
CA GLN A 18 -0.17 0.27 -7.22
C GLN A 18 -1.19 0.68 -8.28
N GLU A 19 -0.86 0.47 -9.55
CA GLU A 19 -1.74 0.80 -10.68
C GLU A 19 -3.09 0.08 -10.56
N ARG A 20 -3.07 -1.19 -10.16
CA ARG A 20 -4.29 -1.97 -9.91
C ARG A 20 -5.08 -1.43 -8.73
N ALA A 21 -4.42 -1.04 -7.64
CA ALA A 21 -5.08 -0.48 -6.46
C ALA A 21 -5.80 0.83 -6.80
N ALA A 22 -5.16 1.69 -7.60
CA ALA A 22 -5.75 2.93 -8.10
C ALA A 22 -6.89 2.66 -9.10
N ARG A 23 -6.65 1.81 -10.10
CA ARG A 23 -7.62 1.53 -11.17
C ARG A 23 -8.88 0.82 -10.68
N LEU A 24 -8.74 -0.09 -9.72
CA LEU A 24 -9.84 -0.95 -9.26
C LEU A 24 -10.47 -0.48 -7.96
N GLY A 25 -9.89 0.53 -7.28
CA GLY A 25 -10.35 0.96 -5.95
C GLY A 25 -10.27 -0.15 -4.91
N ARG A 26 -9.31 -1.09 -5.04
CA ARG A 26 -9.20 -2.28 -4.19
C ARG A 26 -7.80 -2.46 -3.67
N THR A 27 -7.68 -2.80 -2.38
CA THR A 27 -6.40 -3.15 -1.76
C THR A 27 -5.68 -4.25 -2.55
N GLN A 28 -4.42 -4.03 -2.86
CA GLN A 28 -3.54 -5.07 -3.41
C GLN A 28 -2.57 -5.51 -2.32
N GLN A 29 -2.53 -6.81 -2.05
CA GLN A 29 -1.60 -7.42 -1.09
C GLN A 29 -0.62 -8.31 -1.84
N MET A 30 0.66 -8.20 -1.51
CA MET A 30 1.73 -8.98 -2.12
C MET A 30 2.77 -9.34 -1.06
N GLU A 31 3.32 -10.54 -1.20
CA GLU A 31 4.52 -10.97 -0.49
C GLU A 31 5.76 -10.46 -1.26
N LEU A 32 6.72 -9.88 -0.54
CA LEU A 32 7.95 -9.31 -1.09
C LEU A 32 9.20 -10.13 -0.77
N GLY A 33 9.10 -10.99 0.24
CA GLY A 33 10.15 -11.86 0.74
C GLY A 33 9.59 -12.73 1.87
N GLU A 34 10.46 -13.53 2.49
CA GLU A 34 10.08 -14.40 3.59
C GLU A 34 9.41 -13.60 4.71
N ASP A 35 8.14 -13.91 4.97
CA ASP A 35 7.26 -13.27 5.94
C ASP A 35 7.07 -11.76 5.80
N LEU A 36 7.52 -11.13 4.70
CA LEU A 36 7.42 -9.69 4.45
C LEU A 36 6.32 -9.39 3.43
N PHE A 37 5.35 -8.57 3.83
CA PHE A 37 4.18 -8.26 3.03
C PHE A 37 3.96 -6.75 2.87
N ILE A 38 3.48 -6.36 1.69
CA ILE A 38 2.97 -5.02 1.42
C ILE A 38 1.47 -5.09 1.13
N ARG A 39 0.71 -4.16 1.71
CA ARG A 39 -0.68 -3.87 1.35
C ARG A 39 -0.79 -2.45 0.83
N ILE A 40 -1.05 -2.31 -0.45
CA ILE A 40 -1.30 -1.02 -1.09
C ILE A 40 -2.80 -0.75 -1.01
N ALA A 41 -3.20 0.35 -0.38
CA ALA A 41 -4.59 0.75 -0.21
C ALA A 41 -5.22 1.21 -1.54
N PRO A 42 -6.57 1.28 -1.64
CA PRO A 42 -7.25 1.93 -2.75
C PRO A 42 -6.66 3.31 -3.06
N GLY A 43 -6.65 3.70 -4.33
CA GLY A 43 -6.02 4.95 -4.78
C GLY A 43 -4.50 4.87 -4.95
N GLY A 44 -3.82 3.89 -4.34
CA GLY A 44 -2.42 3.60 -4.62
C GLY A 44 -1.41 4.61 -4.05
N ARG A 45 -1.85 5.51 -3.15
CA ARG A 45 -0.99 6.55 -2.54
C ARG A 45 -0.69 6.30 -1.05
N LYS A 46 -1.09 5.13 -0.56
CA LYS A 46 -0.89 4.67 0.82
C LYS A 46 -0.61 3.18 0.84
N PHE A 47 0.32 2.75 1.67
CA PHE A 47 0.56 1.33 1.89
C PHE A 47 0.93 0.99 3.34
N LEU A 48 0.76 -0.28 3.69
CA LEU A 48 1.20 -0.88 4.94
C LEU A 48 2.27 -1.93 4.61
N LEU A 49 3.42 -1.84 5.25
CA LEU A 49 4.48 -2.84 5.24
C LEU A 49 4.47 -3.58 6.58
N PHE A 50 4.49 -4.90 6.57
CA PHE A 50 4.49 -5.69 7.80
C PHE A 50 5.22 -7.01 7.63
N CYS A 51 5.73 -7.53 8.75
CA CYS A 51 6.24 -8.90 8.82
C CYS A 51 5.35 -9.74 9.74
N LEU A 52 5.29 -11.05 9.51
CA LEU A 52 4.57 -11.97 10.41
C LEU A 52 5.37 -12.25 11.69
N ASP A 53 6.66 -12.53 11.54
CA ASP A 53 7.51 -13.01 12.64
C ASP A 53 8.59 -12.00 13.08
N ALA A 54 8.64 -10.82 12.47
CA ALA A 54 9.66 -9.81 12.72
C ALA A 54 9.10 -8.37 12.64
N GLU A 55 9.99 -7.39 12.77
CA GLU A 55 9.69 -5.99 12.51
C GLU A 55 10.15 -5.61 11.10
N PRO A 56 9.30 -4.94 10.29
CA PRO A 56 9.73 -4.47 8.98
C PRO A 56 10.78 -3.36 9.12
N GLN A 57 11.80 -3.39 8.27
CA GLN A 57 12.82 -2.34 8.24
C GLN A 57 12.29 -1.04 7.63
N ARG A 58 12.63 0.09 8.23
CA ARG A 58 12.24 1.41 7.74
C ARG A 58 12.84 1.70 6.36
N GLU A 59 14.06 1.27 6.14
CA GLU A 59 14.79 1.41 4.88
C GLU A 59 14.03 0.74 3.72
N THR A 60 13.41 -0.42 3.99
CA THR A 60 12.55 -1.11 3.02
C THR A 60 11.30 -0.30 2.70
N ALA A 61 10.66 0.30 3.71
CA ALA A 61 9.52 1.17 3.49
C ALA A 61 9.88 2.42 2.67
N GLU A 62 11.06 3.02 2.92
CA GLU A 62 11.57 4.16 2.16
C GLU A 62 11.84 3.81 0.69
N GLU A 63 12.46 2.66 0.43
CA GLU A 63 12.70 2.19 -0.94
C GLU A 63 11.37 1.91 -1.67
N LEU A 64 10.40 1.29 -1.00
CA LEU A 64 9.07 1.06 -1.58
C LEU A 64 8.35 2.37 -1.88
N ALA A 65 8.44 3.37 -0.99
CA ALA A 65 7.88 4.69 -1.24
C ALA A 65 8.49 5.36 -2.48
N ARG A 66 9.79 5.18 -2.72
CA ARG A 66 10.47 5.64 -3.95
C ARG A 66 9.98 4.87 -5.19
N VAL A 67 9.87 3.55 -5.10
CA VAL A 67 9.40 2.69 -6.19
C VAL A 67 7.98 3.07 -6.62
N LEU A 68 7.13 3.40 -5.65
CA LEU A 68 5.74 3.85 -5.79
C LEU A 68 5.61 5.34 -6.10
N GLU A 69 6.74 6.06 -6.16
CA GLU A 69 6.81 7.48 -6.49
C GLU A 69 5.86 8.33 -5.62
N LEU A 70 5.81 8.04 -4.31
CA LEU A 70 5.06 8.82 -3.34
C LEU A 70 5.74 10.19 -3.12
N ARG A 71 4.98 11.28 -3.16
CA ARG A 71 5.49 12.63 -2.89
C ARG A 71 5.38 12.94 -1.41
N ASP A 72 6.48 13.37 -0.79
CA ASP A 72 6.54 13.65 0.65
C ASP A 72 5.93 12.53 1.52
N PRO A 73 6.49 11.30 1.47
CA PRO A 73 5.94 10.17 2.19
C PRO A 73 6.07 10.36 3.70
N GLN A 74 4.95 10.18 4.40
CA GLN A 74 4.87 10.20 5.86
C GLN A 74 4.87 8.77 6.40
N PHE A 75 5.67 8.53 7.43
CA PHE A 75 5.89 7.19 8.00
C PHE A 75 5.25 7.11 9.39
N GLY A 76 4.33 6.17 9.57
CA GLY A 76 3.65 5.88 10.83
C GLY A 76 3.93 4.47 11.29
N TRP A 77 4.37 4.32 12.54
CA TRP A 77 4.54 3.00 13.16
C TRP A 77 3.24 2.55 13.80
N HIS A 78 2.87 1.30 13.56
CA HIS A 78 1.78 0.63 14.27
C HIS A 78 2.28 -0.68 14.88
N GLN A 79 2.09 -0.82 16.18
CA GLN A 79 2.36 -2.04 16.90
C GLN A 79 1.03 -2.61 17.39
N GLY A 80 0.46 -3.55 16.62
CA GLY A 80 -0.68 -4.33 17.08
C GLY A 80 -0.25 -5.44 18.05
N ALA A 81 -1.22 -6.11 18.68
CA ALA A 81 -0.95 -7.23 19.58
C ALA A 81 -0.25 -8.42 18.90
N THR A 82 -0.40 -8.55 17.57
CA THR A 82 0.08 -9.68 16.76
C THR A 82 0.88 -9.28 15.54
N LEU A 83 1.00 -7.99 15.22
CA LEU A 83 1.64 -7.53 13.98
C LEU A 83 2.36 -6.21 14.20
N ARG A 84 3.64 -6.15 13.82
CA ARG A 84 4.41 -4.92 13.73
C ARG A 84 4.38 -4.42 12.29
N SER A 85 3.97 -3.18 12.09
CA SER A 85 3.79 -2.63 10.75
C SER A 85 4.20 -1.17 10.64
N LEU A 86 4.57 -0.81 9.42
CA LEU A 86 4.92 0.52 8.96
C LEU A 86 3.88 0.98 7.95
N THR A 87 3.10 1.99 8.30
CA THR A 87 2.22 2.69 7.35
C THR A 87 3.03 3.78 6.68
N VAL A 88 2.87 3.89 5.36
CA VAL A 88 3.43 4.98 4.57
C VAL A 88 2.31 5.62 3.76
N VAL A 89 2.18 6.94 3.88
CA VAL A 89 1.12 7.72 3.24
C VAL A 89 1.75 8.87 2.45
N GLU A 90 1.32 9.09 1.21
CA GLU A 90 1.63 10.34 0.50
C GLU A 90 0.96 11.53 1.22
N ALA A 91 1.68 12.63 1.43
CA ALA A 91 1.07 13.85 1.96
C ALA A 91 -0.15 14.26 1.11
N GLY A 92 -1.29 14.50 1.79
CA GLY A 92 -2.57 14.84 1.16
C GLY A 92 -3.40 13.64 0.65
N ALA A 93 -2.92 12.39 0.78
CA ALA A 93 -3.69 11.22 0.34
C ALA A 93 -4.80 10.79 1.32
N ASP A 94 -4.69 11.11 2.61
CA ASP A 94 -5.72 10.79 3.62
C ASP A 94 -6.97 11.70 3.53
N GLU A 95 -6.93 12.77 2.74
CA GLU A 95 -8.04 13.75 2.62
C GLU A 95 -9.25 13.23 1.81
N HIS A 96 -9.13 12.06 1.18
CA HIS A 96 -10.17 11.49 0.29
C HIS A 96 -11.01 10.35 0.91
N GLU A 97 -10.79 9.95 2.17
CA GLU A 97 -11.55 8.86 2.81
C GLU A 97 -12.82 9.30 3.59
N ASN A 98 -13.20 10.59 3.61
CA ASN A 98 -14.31 11.06 4.46
C ASN A 98 -15.38 11.95 3.80
N SER A 99 -15.64 11.80 2.49
CA SER A 99 -16.66 12.59 1.77
C SER A 99 -17.90 11.79 1.34
N ASP A 100 -18.33 10.78 2.12
CA ASP A 100 -19.54 10.00 1.81
C ASP A 100 -20.41 9.70 3.04
N GLU A 101 -20.62 10.69 3.91
CA GLU A 101 -21.73 10.68 4.87
C GLU A 101 -22.73 11.81 4.58
N GLY A 102 -23.91 11.43 4.07
CA GLY A 102 -25.15 12.05 4.55
C GLY A 102 -25.88 13.02 3.63
N GLY A 103 -25.91 12.80 2.32
CA GLY A 103 -26.96 13.36 1.47
C GLY A 103 -28.28 12.63 1.65
N SER A 104 -29.10 13.03 2.63
CA SER A 104 -30.56 12.84 2.62
C SER A 104 -31.23 14.10 3.14
N SER A 105 -31.62 14.94 2.19
CA SER A 105 -32.64 15.97 2.39
C SER A 105 -34.03 15.36 2.44
N GLU A 106 -34.93 16.21 2.93
CA GLU A 106 -36.39 16.24 2.78
C GLU A 106 -37.20 15.78 4.01
N PRO A 107 -38.40 16.34 4.20
CA PRO A 107 -38.70 17.77 4.34
C PRO A 107 -39.42 18.10 5.65
#